data_AF-A0A9E3CM18-F1
#
_entry.id   AF-A0A9E3CM18-F1
#
_cell.length_a   1.000
_cell.length_b   1.000
_cell.length_c   1.000
_cell.angle_alpha   90.00
_cell.angle_beta   90.00
_cell.angle_gamma   90.00
#
_symmetry.space_group_name_H-M   'P 1'
#
loop_
_entity.id
_entity.type
_entity.pdbx_description
1 polymer ?
#
loop_
_entity_poly.entity_id
_entity_poly.type
_entity_poly.pdbx_seq_one_letter_code
_entity_poly.pdbx_strand_id
1 'polypeptide(L)'
;MKRNLDLLTSPGFVAGLLLLLANDFLLKPAFHDALTGKLSDFAGLFVFPLFWAALTPRWRRAAYALTALGFVFWKSSYAQPLIDAWNSLGLLRVARVVDPTDLWALVALPASFEYLRRRGAADSGPSPFAPRRAAALAVLLLSVFAFAATQSAGDHMISEDREYKFDMSKEELTERLKRDAEVAYVSARDDPDDFSLSTRTKVCGEGVFASFKVERRGLGSLLKVSYLIYNCEQGPRGQEAALEAEAVHAFEHDVVEKLRAPAGP
;
A
#
# COMPACT_ATOMS: atom_id res chain seq x y z
N MET A 1 -15.96 24.46 -28.68
CA MET A 1 -16.32 23.05 -28.38
C MET A 1 -16.63 22.97 -26.88
N LYS A 2 -17.85 22.64 -26.47
CA LYS A 2 -18.28 22.77 -25.06
C LYS A 2 -17.73 21.60 -24.22
N ARG A 3 -17.06 21.91 -23.10
CA ARG A 3 -16.74 20.92 -22.05
C ARG A 3 -18.06 20.39 -21.50
N ASN A 4 -18.21 19.07 -21.40
CA ASN A 4 -19.43 18.47 -20.86
C ASN A 4 -19.24 18.16 -19.37
N LEU A 5 -19.19 19.23 -18.57
CA LEU A 5 -19.07 19.11 -17.11
C LEU A 5 -20.31 18.48 -16.46
N ASP A 6 -21.44 18.44 -17.17
CA ASP A 6 -22.66 17.78 -16.70
C ASP A 6 -22.43 16.27 -16.52
N LEU A 7 -21.48 15.68 -17.27
CA LEU A 7 -21.06 14.28 -17.10
C LEU A 7 -20.50 13.99 -15.70
N LEU A 8 -19.79 14.93 -15.09
CA LEU A 8 -19.23 14.78 -13.74
C LEU A 8 -20.34 14.71 -12.69
N THR A 9 -21.45 15.40 -12.92
CA THR A 9 -22.62 15.36 -12.03
C THR A 9 -23.60 14.26 -12.40
N SER A 10 -23.26 13.40 -13.36
CA SER A 10 -24.15 12.32 -13.80
C SER A 10 -24.26 11.23 -12.72
N PRO A 11 -25.43 10.60 -12.54
CA PRO A 11 -25.65 9.58 -11.52
C PRO A 11 -24.64 8.44 -11.55
N GLY A 12 -24.27 7.94 -12.74
CA GLY A 12 -23.27 6.87 -12.86
C GLY A 12 -21.87 7.30 -12.43
N PHE A 13 -21.47 8.52 -12.76
CA PHE A 13 -20.18 9.06 -12.34
C PHE A 13 -20.13 9.26 -10.83
N VAL A 14 -21.14 9.92 -10.26
CA VAL A 14 -21.23 10.19 -8.82
C VAL A 14 -21.33 8.90 -8.02
N ALA A 15 -22.14 7.93 -8.46
CA ALA A 15 -22.25 6.62 -7.81
C ALA A 15 -20.92 5.87 -7.83
N GLY A 16 -20.22 5.85 -8.97
CA GLY A 16 -18.89 5.23 -9.07
C GLY A 16 -17.86 5.91 -8.17
N LEU A 17 -17.86 7.25 -8.11
CA LEU A 17 -16.93 8.00 -7.27
C LEU A 17 -17.22 7.79 -5.78
N LEU A 18 -18.49 7.79 -5.37
CA LEU A 18 -18.89 7.50 -4.00
C LEU A 18 -18.56 6.06 -3.62
N LEU A 19 -18.75 5.10 -4.54
CA LEU A 19 -18.36 3.71 -4.33
C LEU A 19 -16.85 3.59 -4.12
N LEU A 20 -16.05 4.28 -4.95
CA LEU A 20 -14.59 4.30 -4.82
C LEU A 20 -14.17 4.85 -3.44
N LEU A 21 -14.70 6.02 -3.06
CA LEU A 21 -14.39 6.64 -1.77
C LEU A 21 -14.88 5.82 -0.57
N ALA A 22 -16.13 5.33 -0.60
CA ALA A 22 -16.66 4.49 0.46
C ALA A 22 -15.85 3.19 0.59
N ASN A 23 -15.43 2.62 -0.53
CA ASN A 23 -14.59 1.44 -0.51
C ASN A 23 -13.23 1.72 0.12
N ASP A 24 -12.54 2.77 -0.34
CA ASP A 24 -11.18 3.05 0.09
C ASP A 24 -11.10 3.54 1.55
N PHE A 25 -12.08 4.33 2.01
CA PHE A 25 -12.05 4.92 3.35
C PHE A 25 -12.89 4.19 4.41
N LEU A 26 -13.89 3.41 4.03
CA LEU A 26 -14.80 2.75 4.98
C LEU A 26 -14.69 1.23 4.90
N LEU A 27 -14.73 0.65 3.69
CA LEU A 27 -14.76 -0.81 3.55
C LEU A 27 -13.39 -1.43 3.72
N LYS A 28 -12.32 -0.85 3.16
CA LYS A 28 -10.96 -1.39 3.33
C LYS A 28 -10.52 -1.47 4.80
N PRO A 29 -10.76 -0.46 5.66
CA PRO A 29 -10.44 -0.56 7.08
C PRO A 29 -11.35 -1.53 7.85
N ALA A 30 -12.62 -1.68 7.43
CA ALA A 30 -13.58 -2.53 8.13
C ALA A 30 -13.52 -4.01 7.71
N PHE A 31 -13.16 -4.27 6.45
CA PHE A 31 -13.12 -5.59 5.82
C PHE A 31 -11.77 -5.73 5.10
N HIS A 32 -10.82 -6.44 5.74
CA HIS A 32 -9.48 -6.73 5.25
C HIS A 32 -9.51 -7.78 4.11
N ASP A 33 -10.32 -7.55 3.08
CA ASP A 33 -10.64 -8.54 2.05
C ASP A 33 -10.18 -8.12 0.65
N ALA A 34 -9.62 -9.06 -0.12
CA ALA A 34 -9.25 -8.85 -1.54
C ALA A 34 -10.44 -8.44 -2.45
N LEU A 35 -11.69 -8.60 -1.97
CA LEU A 35 -12.88 -8.12 -2.66
C LEU A 35 -12.94 -6.58 -2.72
N THR A 36 -12.53 -5.89 -1.64
CA THR A 36 -12.52 -4.41 -1.59
C THR A 36 -11.42 -3.83 -2.49
N GLY A 37 -10.28 -4.52 -2.60
CA GLY A 37 -9.23 -4.18 -3.56
C GLY A 37 -9.73 -4.17 -5.00
N LYS A 38 -10.39 -5.27 -5.42
CA LYS A 38 -10.97 -5.38 -6.77
C LYS A 38 -12.08 -4.39 -7.01
N LEU A 39 -12.92 -4.11 -6.01
CA LEU A 39 -14.00 -3.14 -6.12
C LEU A 39 -13.46 -1.73 -6.42
N SER A 40 -12.33 -1.35 -5.81
CA SER A 40 -11.62 -0.11 -6.10
C SER A 40 -11.15 -0.08 -7.57
N ASP A 41 -10.54 -1.15 -8.08
CA ASP A 41 -10.13 -1.24 -9.49
C ASP A 41 -11.32 -1.11 -10.45
N PHE A 42 -12.44 -1.79 -10.18
CA PHE A 42 -13.66 -1.68 -10.98
C PHE A 42 -14.25 -0.27 -10.95
N ALA A 43 -14.36 0.34 -9.78
CA ALA A 43 -14.90 1.69 -9.62
C ALA A 43 -13.97 2.74 -10.26
N GLY A 44 -12.66 2.63 -10.04
CA GLY A 44 -11.63 3.49 -10.63
C GLY A 44 -11.63 3.43 -12.15
N LEU A 45 -11.61 2.23 -12.74
CA LEU A 45 -11.68 2.04 -14.19
C LEU A 45 -13.01 2.50 -14.80
N PHE A 46 -14.10 2.51 -14.03
CA PHE A 46 -15.36 3.09 -14.48
C PHE A 46 -15.31 4.63 -14.51
N VAL A 47 -14.82 5.27 -13.44
CA VAL A 47 -14.88 6.72 -13.22
C VAL A 47 -13.76 7.48 -13.94
N PHE A 48 -12.52 6.99 -13.88
CA PHE A 48 -11.34 7.69 -14.40
C PHE A 48 -11.42 8.06 -15.90
N PRO A 49 -11.79 7.17 -16.82
CA PRO A 49 -11.88 7.54 -18.23
C PRO A 49 -13.09 8.45 -18.53
N LEU A 50 -14.15 8.41 -17.71
CA LEU A 50 -15.27 9.37 -17.79
C LEU A 50 -14.85 10.76 -17.37
N PHE A 51 -14.03 10.87 -16.32
CA PHE A 51 -13.46 12.14 -15.86
C PHE A 51 -12.70 12.83 -16.99
N TRP A 52 -11.80 12.09 -17.65
CA TRP A 52 -11.07 12.61 -18.80
C TRP A 52 -11.98 12.87 -20.01
N ALA A 53 -12.98 12.03 -20.27
CA ALA A 53 -13.94 12.28 -21.34
C ALA A 53 -14.77 13.57 -21.12
N ALA A 54 -15.04 13.96 -19.87
CA ALA A 54 -15.71 15.21 -19.53
C ALA A 54 -14.80 16.44 -19.82
N LEU A 55 -13.53 16.34 -19.46
CA LEU A 55 -12.55 17.42 -19.59
C LEU A 55 -12.01 17.59 -21.01
N THR A 56 -11.77 16.49 -21.72
CA THR A 56 -11.19 16.43 -23.08
C THR A 56 -12.07 15.61 -24.05
N PRO A 57 -13.30 16.06 -24.39
CA PRO A 57 -14.25 15.27 -25.19
C PRO A 57 -13.75 14.83 -26.57
N ARG A 58 -12.78 15.55 -27.15
CA ARG A 58 -12.11 15.23 -28.41
C ARG A 58 -11.24 13.97 -28.31
N TRP A 59 -10.65 13.74 -27.14
CA TRP A 59 -9.67 12.69 -26.89
C TRP A 59 -10.27 11.51 -26.10
N ARG A 60 -11.61 11.42 -26.01
CA ARG A 60 -12.28 10.38 -25.20
C ARG A 60 -11.80 8.96 -25.52
N ARG A 61 -11.63 8.59 -26.79
CA ARG A 61 -11.13 7.25 -27.16
C ARG A 61 -9.70 7.02 -26.69
N ALA A 62 -8.85 8.06 -26.82
CA ALA A 62 -7.48 8.02 -26.33
C ALA A 62 -7.44 7.92 -24.80
N ALA A 63 -8.32 8.62 -24.07
CA ALA A 63 -8.41 8.52 -22.62
C ALA A 63 -8.74 7.10 -22.16
N TYR A 64 -9.68 6.42 -22.82
CA TYR A 64 -9.99 5.01 -22.52
C TYR A 64 -8.83 4.07 -22.86
N ALA A 65 -8.19 4.25 -24.02
CA ALA A 65 -7.03 3.45 -24.42
C ALA A 65 -5.85 3.63 -23.44
N LEU A 66 -5.53 4.87 -23.08
CA LEU A 66 -4.48 5.19 -22.12
C LEU A 66 -4.81 4.67 -20.72
N THR A 67 -6.08 4.70 -20.31
CA THR A 67 -6.51 4.10 -19.04
C THR A 67 -6.29 2.59 -19.04
N ALA A 68 -6.70 1.90 -20.12
CA ALA A 68 -6.49 0.45 -20.25
C ALA A 68 -5.01 0.08 -20.23
N LEU A 69 -4.20 0.74 -21.06
CA LEU A 69 -2.75 0.50 -21.16
C LEU A 69 -2.04 0.85 -19.86
N GLY A 70 -2.38 1.98 -19.26
CA GLY A 70 -1.83 2.41 -17.98
C GLY A 70 -2.16 1.43 -16.86
N PHE A 71 -3.39 0.92 -16.80
CA PHE A 71 -3.81 -0.07 -15.81
C PHE A 71 -3.08 -1.41 -15.99
N VAL A 72 -2.99 -1.91 -17.22
CA VAL A 72 -2.24 -3.14 -17.54
C VAL A 72 -0.77 -2.98 -17.16
N PHE A 73 -0.16 -1.86 -17.54
CA PHE A 73 1.22 -1.56 -17.20
C PHE A 73 1.41 -1.49 -15.67
N TRP A 74 0.54 -0.75 -14.97
CA TRP A 74 0.60 -0.58 -13.52
C TRP A 74 0.46 -1.92 -12.78
N LYS A 75 -0.45 -2.81 -13.21
CA LYS A 75 -0.64 -4.14 -12.62
C LYS A 75 0.40 -5.18 -13.07
N SER A 76 1.29 -4.85 -14.00
CA SER A 76 2.35 -5.75 -14.48
C SER A 76 3.66 -5.59 -13.71
N SER A 77 4.49 -6.64 -13.67
CA SER A 77 5.85 -6.55 -13.08
C SER A 77 6.74 -5.47 -13.72
N TYR A 78 6.45 -5.07 -14.96
CA TYR A 78 7.23 -4.07 -15.71
C TYR A 78 7.23 -2.68 -15.09
N ALA A 79 6.25 -2.32 -14.23
CA ALA A 79 6.27 -1.02 -13.56
C ALA A 79 7.16 -0.99 -12.29
N GLN A 80 7.76 -2.12 -11.88
CA GLN A 80 8.60 -2.19 -10.68
C GLN A 80 9.77 -1.19 -10.70
N PRO A 81 10.56 -1.07 -11.79
CA PRO A 81 11.69 -0.13 -11.81
C PRO A 81 11.26 1.34 -11.64
N LEU A 82 10.06 1.69 -12.11
CA LEU A 82 9.51 3.04 -11.96
C LEU A 82 9.11 3.32 -10.50
N ILE A 83 8.53 2.32 -9.84
CA ILE A 83 8.16 2.38 -8.41
C ILE A 83 9.43 2.51 -7.56
N ASP A 84 10.46 1.71 -7.85
CA ASP A 84 11.73 1.76 -7.13
C ASP A 84 12.41 3.14 -7.30
N ALA A 85 12.39 3.71 -8.51
CA ALA A 85 12.89 5.05 -8.77
C ALA A 85 12.11 6.13 -8.01
N TRP A 86 10.77 6.04 -7.97
CA TRP A 86 9.94 6.96 -7.19
C TRP A 86 10.23 6.85 -5.68
N ASN A 87 10.30 5.64 -5.16
CA ASN A 87 10.59 5.37 -3.76
C ASN A 87 11.98 5.85 -3.34
N SER A 88 12.94 5.88 -4.28
CA SER A 88 14.28 6.42 -4.03
C SER A 88 14.31 7.93 -3.74
N LEU A 89 13.27 8.68 -4.16
CA LEU A 89 13.16 10.11 -3.89
C LEU A 89 12.79 10.42 -2.43
N GLY A 90 12.35 9.43 -1.65
CA GLY A 90 12.09 9.57 -0.22
C GLY A 90 10.91 10.48 0.16
N LEU A 91 10.12 10.95 -0.81
CA LEU A 91 8.98 11.85 -0.56
C LEU A 91 7.76 11.08 -0.03
N LEU A 92 7.30 10.11 -0.82
CA LEU A 92 6.15 9.25 -0.53
C LEU A 92 6.45 7.87 -1.07
N ARG A 93 6.41 6.84 -0.22
CA ARG A 93 6.58 5.46 -0.65
C ARG A 93 5.29 4.92 -1.23
N VAL A 94 5.42 4.28 -2.39
CA VAL A 94 4.34 3.59 -3.08
C VAL A 94 4.71 2.12 -3.09
N ALA A 95 3.87 1.29 -2.46
CA ALA A 95 3.92 -0.15 -2.59
C ALA A 95 2.83 -0.61 -3.56
N ARG A 96 3.01 -1.81 -4.12
CA ARG A 96 2.10 -2.37 -5.12
C ARG A 96 2.23 -3.89 -5.17
N VAL A 97 1.09 -4.57 -5.05
CA VAL A 97 0.95 -6.00 -5.32
C VAL A 97 0.75 -6.27 -6.82
N VAL A 98 1.49 -7.23 -7.37
CA VAL A 98 1.31 -7.73 -8.74
C VAL A 98 0.27 -8.85 -8.73
N ASP A 99 -0.98 -8.53 -9.03
CA ASP A 99 -2.08 -9.50 -9.17
C ASP A 99 -2.67 -9.45 -10.60
N PRO A 100 -2.36 -10.42 -11.48
CA PRO A 100 -2.93 -10.49 -12.83
C PRO A 100 -4.45 -10.65 -12.84
N THR A 101 -5.08 -11.13 -11.76
CA THR A 101 -6.54 -11.27 -11.68
C THR A 101 -7.25 -9.93 -11.62
N ASP A 102 -6.55 -8.83 -11.33
CA ASP A 102 -7.10 -7.48 -11.38
C ASP A 102 -7.41 -7.03 -12.81
N LEU A 103 -6.83 -7.68 -13.83
CA LEU A 103 -7.15 -7.40 -15.24
C LEU A 103 -8.62 -7.67 -15.57
N TRP A 104 -9.33 -8.48 -14.77
CA TRP A 104 -10.78 -8.62 -14.89
C TRP A 104 -11.53 -7.30 -14.71
N ALA A 105 -10.96 -6.34 -13.97
CA ALA A 105 -11.53 -5.01 -13.79
C ALA A 105 -11.59 -4.21 -15.11
N LEU A 106 -10.81 -4.57 -16.14
CA LEU A 106 -10.88 -3.95 -17.48
C LEU A 106 -12.27 -4.06 -18.12
N VAL A 107 -13.11 -5.01 -17.69
CA VAL A 107 -14.53 -5.11 -18.12
C VAL A 107 -15.34 -3.86 -17.70
N ALA A 108 -14.89 -3.09 -16.71
CA ALA A 108 -15.50 -1.82 -16.36
C ALA A 108 -15.38 -0.76 -17.49
N LEU A 109 -14.34 -0.83 -18.32
CA LEU A 109 -14.11 0.13 -19.41
C LEU A 109 -15.19 0.08 -20.49
N PRO A 110 -15.56 -1.07 -21.10
CA PRO A 110 -16.65 -1.10 -22.06
C PRO A 110 -17.99 -0.70 -21.43
N ALA A 111 -18.24 -1.06 -20.16
CA ALA A 111 -19.44 -0.62 -19.44
C ALA A 111 -19.50 0.91 -19.28
N SER A 112 -18.37 1.51 -18.90
CA SER A 112 -18.20 2.97 -18.78
C SER A 112 -18.34 3.68 -20.13
N PHE A 113 -17.77 3.12 -21.20
CA PHE A 113 -17.88 3.68 -22.55
C PHE A 113 -19.31 3.63 -23.07
N GLU A 114 -20.03 2.54 -22.81
CA GLU A 114 -21.44 2.40 -23.18
C GLU A 114 -22.32 3.38 -22.40
N TYR A 115 -22.05 3.58 -21.10
CA TYR A 115 -22.71 4.61 -20.30
C TYR A 115 -22.52 6.01 -20.91
N LEU A 116 -21.29 6.36 -21.29
CA LEU A 116 -20.97 7.61 -21.98
C LEU A 116 -21.74 7.76 -23.31
N ARG A 117 -21.82 6.69 -24.10
CA ARG A 117 -22.51 6.68 -25.39
C ARG A 117 -24.01 6.94 -25.23
N ARG A 118 -24.66 6.24 -24.28
CA ARG A 118 -26.09 6.41 -23.98
C ARG A 118 -26.41 7.81 -23.48
N ARG A 119 -25.55 8.38 -22.64
CA ARG A 119 -25.67 9.78 -22.17
C ARG A 119 -25.50 10.79 -23.32
N GLY A 120 -24.49 10.59 -24.17
CA GLY A 120 -24.26 11.45 -25.32
C GLY A 120 -25.40 11.43 -26.35
N ALA A 121 -26.18 10.36 -26.42
CA ALA A 121 -27.40 10.27 -27.23
C ALA A 121 -28.64 10.90 -26.54
N ALA A 122 -28.65 10.95 -25.20
CA ALA A 122 -29.76 11.49 -24.40
C ALA A 122 -29.66 13.02 -24.15
N ASP A 123 -28.45 13.59 -24.18
CA ASP A 123 -28.22 15.03 -23.95
C ASP A 123 -28.46 15.86 -25.22
N SER A 124 -29.73 16.14 -25.51
CA SER A 124 -30.17 17.15 -26.49
C SER A 124 -30.81 18.34 -25.78
N GLY A 125 -30.04 19.12 -25.03
CA GLY A 125 -30.58 20.37 -24.46
C GLY A 125 -29.57 21.16 -23.61
N PRO A 126 -29.43 22.48 -23.81
CA PRO A 126 -28.65 23.31 -22.91
C PRO A 126 -29.43 23.46 -21.59
N SER A 127 -28.86 22.96 -20.48
CA SER A 127 -29.45 23.22 -19.17
C SER A 127 -28.95 24.57 -18.62
N PRO A 128 -29.85 25.45 -18.13
CA PRO A 128 -29.44 26.61 -17.36
C PRO A 128 -29.07 26.18 -15.93
N PHE A 129 -28.49 27.08 -15.13
CA PHE A 129 -28.24 27.03 -13.67
C PHE A 129 -26.76 26.91 -13.22
N ALA A 130 -26.29 28.00 -12.60
CA ALA A 130 -25.03 28.14 -11.84
C ALA A 130 -24.76 27.07 -10.75
N PRO A 131 -25.74 26.52 -10.00
CA PRO A 131 -25.49 25.44 -9.03
C PRO A 131 -24.87 24.18 -9.64
N ARG A 132 -25.12 23.89 -10.94
CA ARG A 132 -24.48 22.74 -11.61
C ARG A 132 -22.97 22.91 -11.81
N ARG A 133 -22.49 24.15 -11.96
CA ARG A 133 -21.05 24.42 -12.10
C ARG A 133 -20.31 24.25 -10.78
N ALA A 134 -20.87 24.75 -9.69
CA ALA A 134 -20.30 24.57 -8.36
C ALA A 134 -20.25 23.08 -7.99
N ALA A 135 -21.34 22.35 -8.25
CA ALA A 135 -21.38 20.90 -8.05
C ALA A 135 -20.35 20.16 -8.93
N ALA A 136 -20.23 20.51 -10.21
CA ALA A 136 -19.24 19.91 -11.10
C ALA A 136 -17.80 20.20 -10.64
N LEU A 137 -17.51 21.40 -10.12
CA LEU A 137 -16.21 21.74 -9.56
C LEU A 137 -15.93 20.97 -8.27
N ALA A 138 -16.91 20.86 -7.37
CA ALA A 138 -16.78 20.06 -6.16
C ALA A 138 -16.51 18.59 -6.49
N VAL A 139 -17.27 18.00 -7.43
CA VAL A 139 -17.06 16.62 -7.88
C VAL A 139 -15.72 16.46 -8.58
N LEU A 140 -15.25 17.45 -9.35
CA LEU A 140 -13.93 17.45 -9.98
C LEU A 140 -12.83 17.40 -8.92
N LEU A 141 -12.87 18.29 -7.92
CA LEU A 141 -11.89 18.32 -6.83
C LEU A 141 -11.91 17.01 -6.04
N LEU A 142 -13.11 16.51 -5.75
CA LEU A 142 -13.29 15.23 -5.06
C LEU A 142 -12.75 14.05 -5.88
N SER A 143 -12.89 14.08 -7.21
CA SER A 143 -12.32 13.06 -8.09
C SER A 143 -10.79 13.08 -8.07
N VAL A 144 -10.18 14.27 -8.15
CA VAL A 144 -8.73 14.42 -8.06
C VAL A 144 -8.23 13.90 -6.71
N PHE A 145 -8.91 14.25 -5.62
CA PHE A 145 -8.61 13.70 -4.30
C PHE A 145 -8.72 12.18 -4.27
N ALA A 146 -9.82 11.60 -4.78
CA ALA A 146 -10.02 10.15 -4.80
C ALA A 146 -8.93 9.41 -5.59
N PHE A 147 -8.49 9.95 -6.73
CA PHE A 147 -7.42 9.34 -7.53
C PHE A 147 -6.03 9.51 -6.93
N ALA A 148 -5.81 10.56 -6.14
CA ALA A 148 -4.54 10.84 -5.47
C ALA A 148 -4.45 10.24 -4.06
N ALA A 149 -5.56 9.75 -3.51
CA ALA A 149 -5.62 9.11 -2.20
C ALA A 149 -4.97 7.71 -2.27
N THR A 150 -3.65 7.69 -2.35
CA THR A 150 -2.86 6.47 -2.16
C THR A 150 -2.87 6.14 -0.68
N GLN A 151 -3.59 5.08 -0.30
CA GLN A 151 -3.53 4.56 1.06
C GLN A 151 -2.15 3.93 1.25
N SER A 152 -1.40 4.42 2.25
CA SER A 152 -0.11 3.85 2.62
C SER A 152 -0.30 2.40 3.09
N ALA A 153 0.61 1.53 2.66
CA ALA A 153 0.68 0.16 3.12
C ALA A 153 0.61 0.07 4.65
N GLY A 154 -0.29 -0.76 5.16
CA GLY A 154 -0.49 -0.92 6.60
C GLY A 154 0.76 -1.54 7.21
N ASP A 155 1.43 -0.80 8.10
CA ASP A 155 2.47 -1.36 8.94
C ASP A 155 1.81 -2.35 9.92
N HIS A 156 2.14 -3.64 9.81
CA HIS A 156 1.68 -4.66 10.75
C HIS A 156 2.67 -4.74 11.90
N MET A 157 2.21 -4.41 13.12
CA MET A 157 3.03 -4.42 14.33
C MET A 157 2.69 -5.63 15.19
N ILE A 158 3.65 -6.55 15.34
CA ILE A 158 3.61 -7.67 16.28
C ILE A 158 4.21 -7.17 17.59
N SER A 159 3.38 -6.93 18.60
CA SER A 159 3.87 -6.73 19.97
C SER A 159 3.85 -8.07 20.69
N GLU A 160 4.98 -8.77 20.71
CA GLU A 160 5.17 -9.91 21.59
C GLU A 160 6.31 -9.63 22.57
N ASP A 161 6.05 -9.84 23.87
CA ASP A 161 7.06 -9.88 24.95
C ASP A 161 7.96 -11.12 24.81
N ARG A 162 8.56 -11.36 23.64
CA ARG A 162 9.49 -12.46 23.44
C ARG A 162 10.81 -12.16 24.13
N GLU A 163 11.25 -13.11 24.94
CA GLU A 163 12.51 -13.04 25.67
C GLU A 163 13.46 -14.15 25.20
N TYR A 164 14.61 -13.74 24.66
CA TYR A 164 15.69 -14.65 24.29
C TYR A 164 16.81 -14.58 25.32
N LYS A 165 17.12 -15.71 25.95
CA LYS A 165 18.20 -15.83 26.94
C LYS A 165 19.50 -16.20 26.25
N PHE A 166 20.58 -15.56 26.71
CA PHE A 166 21.94 -15.85 26.25
C PHE A 166 22.87 -16.06 27.44
N ASP A 167 23.72 -17.08 27.35
CA ASP A 167 24.76 -17.41 28.35
C ASP A 167 26.03 -16.55 28.18
N MET A 168 25.86 -15.28 27.80
CA MET A 168 26.93 -14.30 27.64
C MET A 168 26.59 -13.02 28.38
N SER A 169 27.62 -12.24 28.71
CA SER A 169 27.43 -10.97 29.41
C SER A 169 26.64 -9.98 28.54
N LYS A 170 26.01 -9.00 29.19
CA LYS A 170 25.27 -7.92 28.50
C LYS A 170 26.19 -7.19 27.52
N GLU A 171 27.43 -6.98 27.94
CA GLU A 171 28.47 -6.28 27.20
C GLU A 171 28.88 -7.09 25.95
N GLU A 172 29.10 -8.40 26.10
CA GLU A 172 29.42 -9.29 24.98
C GLU A 172 28.27 -9.38 23.97
N LEU A 173 27.02 -9.52 24.45
CA LEU A 173 25.84 -9.57 23.59
C LEU A 173 25.69 -8.28 22.79
N THR A 174 25.90 -7.12 23.44
CA THR A 174 25.82 -5.81 22.79
C THR A 174 26.92 -5.62 21.75
N GLU A 175 28.14 -6.09 22.01
CA GLU A 175 29.22 -6.04 21.02
C GLU A 175 28.94 -6.94 19.81
N ARG A 176 28.46 -8.16 20.04
CA ARG A 176 28.09 -9.06 18.95
C ARG A 176 26.91 -8.53 18.13
N LEU A 177 25.92 -7.91 18.77
CA LEU A 177 24.82 -7.22 18.08
C LEU A 177 25.33 -6.11 17.16
N LYS A 178 26.39 -5.39 17.54
CA LYS A 178 26.99 -4.34 16.71
C LYS A 178 27.88 -4.90 15.60
N ARG A 179 28.47 -6.08 15.80
CA ARG A 179 29.48 -6.68 14.92
C ARG A 179 28.90 -7.66 13.90
N ASP A 180 28.12 -8.61 14.38
CA ASP A 180 27.70 -9.81 13.64
C ASP A 180 26.28 -9.69 13.10
N ALA A 181 25.47 -8.87 13.75
CA ALA A 181 24.19 -8.48 13.21
C ALA A 181 24.48 -7.50 12.07
N GLU A 182 24.53 -8.02 10.85
CA GLU A 182 24.57 -7.24 9.61
C GLU A 182 23.24 -6.49 9.38
N VAL A 183 22.95 -5.62 10.34
CA VAL A 183 21.69 -5.00 10.66
C VAL A 183 21.79 -3.55 10.22
N ALA A 184 20.82 -3.14 9.40
CA ALA A 184 20.95 -1.93 8.59
C ALA A 184 20.95 -0.61 9.38
N TYR A 185 20.74 -0.61 10.70
CA TYR A 185 20.79 0.58 11.53
C TYR A 185 20.71 0.16 13.00
N VAL A 186 21.59 0.63 13.87
CA VAL A 186 21.45 0.51 15.34
C VAL A 186 21.45 1.93 15.89
N SER A 187 20.28 2.54 16.03
CA SER A 187 20.16 3.76 16.83
C SER A 187 19.82 3.40 18.26
N ALA A 188 20.74 3.70 19.18
CA ALA A 188 20.38 3.92 20.57
C ALA A 188 19.52 5.19 20.63
N ARG A 189 18.19 5.06 20.55
CA ARG A 189 17.29 6.12 21.00
C ARG A 189 17.51 6.26 22.49
N ASP A 190 17.78 7.47 23.02
CA ASP A 190 17.78 7.97 24.42
C ASP A 190 18.14 7.03 25.62
N ASP A 191 17.84 5.74 25.57
CA ASP A 191 18.27 4.61 26.42
C ASP A 191 19.35 3.75 25.70
N PRO A 192 20.57 3.60 26.27
CA PRO A 192 21.65 2.80 25.67
C PRO A 192 21.35 1.30 25.57
N ASP A 193 20.27 0.84 26.19
CA ASP A 193 19.84 -0.56 26.20
C ASP A 193 18.78 -0.88 25.14
N ASP A 194 18.26 0.12 24.42
CA ASP A 194 17.27 -0.06 23.35
C ASP A 194 17.95 -0.12 21.98
N PHE A 195 17.61 -1.15 21.21
CA PHE A 195 18.18 -1.46 19.92
C PHE A 195 17.05 -1.62 18.91
N SER A 196 17.20 -0.96 17.77
CA SER A 196 16.33 -1.13 16.61
C SER A 196 17.13 -1.64 15.43
N LEU A 197 16.50 -2.40 14.53
CA LEU A 197 17.21 -3.28 13.60
C LEU A 197 16.28 -3.65 12.43
N SER A 198 16.80 -3.83 11.21
CA SER A 198 16.04 -4.44 10.11
C SER A 198 16.70 -5.74 9.67
N THR A 199 15.92 -6.82 9.54
CA THR A 199 16.39 -8.12 9.04
C THR A 199 16.78 -8.04 7.56
N ARG A 200 17.60 -8.99 7.09
CA ARG A 200 17.93 -9.15 5.66
C ARG A 200 16.92 -10.04 4.96
N THR A 201 16.49 -11.08 5.66
CA THR A 201 15.39 -11.96 5.24
C THR A 201 14.16 -11.09 5.08
N LYS A 202 13.65 -11.07 3.85
CA LYS A 202 12.55 -10.21 3.45
C LYS A 202 11.23 -10.92 3.64
N VAL A 203 10.32 -10.28 4.36
CA VAL A 203 8.91 -10.68 4.44
C VAL A 203 8.11 -9.66 3.65
N CYS A 204 7.28 -10.14 2.71
CA CYS A 204 6.55 -9.26 1.78
C CYS A 204 7.45 -8.31 0.96
N GLY A 205 8.73 -8.65 0.76
CA GLY A 205 9.67 -7.86 -0.06
C GLY A 205 10.51 -6.82 0.69
N GLU A 206 10.24 -6.61 1.98
CA GLU A 206 11.01 -5.74 2.88
C GLU A 206 11.57 -6.51 4.08
N GLY A 207 12.62 -5.98 4.71
CA GLY A 207 13.13 -6.54 5.96
C GLY A 207 12.15 -6.27 7.10
N VAL A 208 12.11 -7.17 8.08
CA VAL A 208 11.34 -7.00 9.31
C VAL A 208 12.09 -6.03 10.21
N PHE A 209 11.43 -4.93 10.57
CA PHE A 209 11.96 -4.01 11.58
C PHE A 209 11.71 -4.59 12.96
N ALA A 210 12.73 -4.64 13.80
CA ALA A 210 12.67 -5.13 15.16
C ALA A 210 13.17 -4.05 16.12
N SER A 211 12.46 -3.87 17.23
CA SER A 211 12.93 -3.11 18.38
C SER A 211 13.00 -4.04 19.58
N PHE A 212 14.11 -3.99 20.32
CA PHE A 212 14.35 -4.85 21.47
C PHE A 212 15.30 -4.21 22.47
N LYS A 213 15.13 -4.60 23.73
CA LYS A 213 15.95 -4.16 24.85
C LYS A 213 16.89 -5.27 25.32
N VAL A 214 18.11 -4.91 25.67
CA VAL A 214 19.09 -5.85 26.22
C VAL A 214 19.25 -5.63 27.72
N GLU A 215 18.89 -6.64 28.52
CA GLU A 215 18.91 -6.61 29.98
C GLU A 215 19.88 -7.63 30.56
N ARG A 216 20.40 -7.37 31.76
CA ARG A 216 21.27 -8.31 32.49
C ARG A 216 20.42 -9.29 33.29
N ARG A 217 20.72 -10.59 33.20
CA ARG A 217 20.05 -11.65 33.96
C ARG A 217 21.07 -12.57 34.64
N GLY A 218 21.43 -12.26 35.88
CA GLY A 218 22.43 -13.03 36.63
C GLY A 218 23.80 -12.95 35.94
N LEU A 219 24.37 -14.11 35.59
CA LEU A 219 25.62 -14.22 34.83
C LEU A 219 25.43 -14.11 33.30
N GLY A 220 24.18 -14.13 32.83
CA GLY A 220 23.85 -14.03 31.41
C GLY A 220 23.13 -12.74 31.05
N SER A 221 22.57 -12.72 29.84
CA SER A 221 21.83 -11.60 29.28
C SER A 221 20.49 -12.03 28.70
N LEU A 222 19.60 -11.06 28.57
CA LEU A 222 18.25 -11.22 28.08
C LEU A 222 18.02 -10.21 26.96
N LEU A 223 17.56 -10.68 25.80
CA LEU A 223 17.08 -9.83 24.72
C LEU A 223 15.56 -9.88 24.74
N LYS A 224 14.93 -8.76 25.09
CA LYS A 224 13.48 -8.62 25.13
C LYS A 224 13.00 -7.87 23.90
N VAL A 225 12.25 -8.52 23.02
CA VAL A 225 11.67 -7.87 21.86
C VAL A 225 10.49 -7.01 22.30
N SER A 226 10.52 -5.74 21.93
CA SER A 226 9.44 -4.78 22.19
C SER A 226 8.36 -4.91 21.12
N TYR A 227 8.77 -4.95 19.85
CA TYR A 227 7.88 -5.16 18.72
C TYR A 227 8.66 -5.55 17.47
N LEU A 228 7.99 -6.27 16.57
CA LEU A 228 8.39 -6.46 15.17
C LEU A 228 7.39 -5.71 14.27
N ILE A 229 7.87 -5.00 13.28
CA ILE A 229 7.05 -4.38 12.23
C ILE A 229 7.46 -5.01 10.92
N TYR A 230 6.47 -5.52 10.20
CA TYR A 230 6.62 -5.95 8.83
C TYR A 230 5.54 -5.27 8.00
N ASN A 231 5.88 -4.95 6.75
CA ASN A 231 4.97 -4.23 5.88
C ASN A 231 4.41 -5.18 4.83
N CYS A 232 3.10 -5.44 4.90
CA CYS A 232 2.38 -6.20 3.89
C CYS A 232 1.10 -5.44 3.55
N GLU A 233 0.99 -4.91 2.32
CA GLU A 233 -0.22 -4.19 1.91
C GLU A 233 -1.49 -5.05 1.96
N GLN A 234 -1.35 -6.36 1.72
CA GLN A 234 -2.42 -7.35 1.82
C GLN A 234 -1.78 -8.71 2.12
N GLY A 235 -1.78 -9.12 3.39
CA GLY A 235 -1.48 -10.52 3.71
C GLY A 235 -2.50 -11.43 2.99
N PRO A 236 -2.09 -12.51 2.30
CA PRO A 236 -3.03 -13.49 1.78
C PRO A 236 -4.02 -13.91 2.87
N ARG A 237 -5.32 -13.87 2.56
CA ARG A 237 -6.42 -14.23 3.47
C ARG A 237 -6.08 -15.47 4.30
N GLY A 238 -6.18 -15.35 5.63
CA GLY A 238 -5.97 -16.47 6.57
C GLY A 238 -4.51 -16.87 6.78
N GLN A 239 -3.54 -16.12 6.24
CA GLN A 239 -2.10 -16.35 6.46
C GLN A 239 -1.45 -15.32 7.38
N GLU A 240 -2.20 -14.48 8.09
CA GLU A 240 -1.62 -13.54 9.08
C GLU A 240 -0.74 -14.26 10.08
N ALA A 241 -1.23 -15.34 10.70
CA ALA A 241 -0.43 -16.16 11.61
C ALA A 241 0.80 -16.78 10.93
N ALA A 242 0.74 -17.07 9.63
CA ALA A 242 1.87 -17.59 8.87
C ALA A 242 2.89 -16.50 8.53
N LEU A 243 2.44 -15.28 8.22
CA LEU A 243 3.29 -14.11 7.96
C LEU A 243 3.93 -13.60 9.25
N GLU A 244 3.19 -13.60 10.37
CA GLU A 244 3.73 -13.32 11.69
C GLU A 244 4.79 -14.36 12.06
N ALA A 245 4.51 -15.65 11.84
CA ALA A 245 5.48 -16.71 12.04
C ALA A 245 6.70 -16.56 11.12
N GLU A 246 6.52 -16.14 9.87
CA GLU A 246 7.60 -15.88 8.92
C GLU A 246 8.43 -14.66 9.33
N ALA A 247 7.80 -13.59 9.82
CA ALA A 247 8.46 -12.40 10.33
C ALA A 247 9.28 -12.70 11.59
N VAL A 248 8.71 -13.49 12.51
CA VAL A 248 9.41 -13.99 13.69
C VAL A 248 10.58 -14.89 13.27
N HIS A 249 10.36 -15.82 12.34
CA HIS A 249 11.41 -16.72 11.86
C HIS A 249 12.55 -15.94 11.18
N ALA A 250 12.22 -14.94 10.37
CA ALA A 250 13.21 -14.04 9.76
C ALA A 250 14.07 -13.34 10.82
N PHE A 251 13.44 -12.85 11.90
CA PHE A 251 14.16 -12.24 13.02
C PHE A 251 15.02 -13.27 13.79
N GLU A 252 14.47 -14.44 14.12
CA GLU A 252 15.19 -15.48 14.84
C GLU A 252 16.41 -15.97 14.06
N HIS A 253 16.25 -16.26 12.77
CA HIS A 253 17.33 -16.71 11.89
C HIS A 253 18.41 -15.63 11.71
N ASP A 254 18.03 -14.39 11.39
CA ASP A 254 19.00 -13.34 11.06
C ASP A 254 19.69 -12.74 12.30
N VAL A 255 19.06 -12.82 13.46
CA VAL A 255 19.54 -12.17 14.70
C VAL A 255 19.85 -13.20 15.77
N VAL A 256 18.84 -13.96 16.23
CA VAL A 256 18.98 -14.82 17.42
C VAL A 256 19.94 -15.97 17.17
N GLU A 257 19.82 -16.68 16.05
CA GLU A 257 20.69 -17.82 15.71
C GLU A 257 22.13 -17.39 15.47
N LYS A 258 22.34 -16.25 14.79
CA LYS A 258 23.69 -15.68 14.62
C LYS A 258 24.33 -15.32 15.94
N LEU A 259 23.57 -14.74 16.88
CA LEU A 259 24.09 -14.42 18.21
C LEU A 259 24.36 -15.66 19.06
N ARG A 260 23.64 -16.77 18.84
CA ARG A 260 23.89 -18.06 19.51
C ARG A 260 25.07 -18.82 18.90
N ALA A 261 25.39 -18.57 17.63
CA ALA A 261 26.54 -19.20 17.00
C ALA A 261 27.83 -18.85 17.77
N PRO A 262 28.77 -19.81 17.92
CA PRO A 262 30.09 -19.48 18.46
C PRO A 262 30.73 -18.41 17.58
N ALA A 263 31.43 -17.45 18.19
CA ALA A 263 32.11 -16.40 17.46
C ALA A 263 32.96 -17.03 16.36
N GLY A 264 32.66 -16.69 15.10
CA GLY A 264 33.44 -17.18 13.98
C GLY A 264 34.91 -16.76 14.14
N PRO A 265 35.87 -17.61 13.71
CA PRO A 265 37.28 -17.26 13.74
C PRO A 265 37.61 -16.03 12.88
#